data_AF-A0A2V9VRH4-F1
#
_entry.id   AF-A0A2V9VRH4-F1
#
_cell.length_a   1.000
_cell.length_b   1.000
_cell.length_c   1.000
_cell.angle_alpha   90.00
_cell.angle_beta   90.00
_cell.angle_gamma   90.00
#
_symmetry.space_group_name_H-M   'P 1'
#
loop_
_entity.id
_entity.type
_entity.pdbx_description
1 polymer ?
#
loop_
_entity_poly.entity_id
_entity_poly.type
_entity_poly.pdbx_seq_one_letter_code
_entity_poly.pdbx_strand_id
1 'polypeptide(L)' 'MAIAVKRVYDPLSRKDGTRVLVDRLWPRGLTKKEAALDAWLKDL' A
#
# COMPACT_ATOMS: atom_id res chain seq x y z
N MET A 1 -4.81 -12.74 -13.76
CA MET A 1 -4.78 -11.86 -12.58
C MET A 1 -3.35 -11.35 -12.44
N ALA A 2 -3.12 -10.03 -12.47
CA ALA A 2 -1.78 -9.46 -12.44
C ALA A 2 -1.52 -8.81 -11.07
N ILE A 3 -0.39 -9.16 -10.45
CA ILE A 3 0.06 -8.57 -9.18
C ILE A 3 1.30 -7.74 -9.51
N ALA A 4 1.32 -6.49 -9.06
CA ALA A 4 2.46 -5.60 -9.20
C ALA A 4 2.98 -5.19 -7.82
N VAL A 5 4.29 -5.03 -7.70
CA VAL A 5 4.93 -4.53 -6.49
C VAL A 5 5.20 -3.04 -6.69
N LYS A 6 4.83 -2.25 -5.69
CA LYS A 6 5.05 -0.80 -5.64
C LYS A 6 5.45 -0.40 -4.24
N ARG A 7 6.38 0.53 -4.06
CA ARG A 7 6.72 1.01 -2.72
C ARG A 7 5.60 1.90 -2.19
N VAL A 8 5.36 1.82 -0.89
CA VAL A 8 4.33 2.64 -0.25
C VAL A 8 4.64 4.14 -0.30
N TYR A 9 5.91 4.50 -0.49
CA TYR A 9 6.37 5.88 -0.68
C TYR A 9 6.31 6.35 -2.14
N ASP A 10 6.04 5.45 -3.10
CA ASP A 10 5.91 5.86 -4.49
C ASP A 10 4.62 6.67 -4.69
N PRO A 11 4.62 7.70 -5.56
CA PRO A 11 3.44 8.53 -5.80
C PRO A 11 2.22 7.71 -6.21
N LEU A 12 1.04 8.07 -5.69
CA LEU A 12 -0.22 7.44 -6.04
C LEU A 12 -0.49 7.54 -7.54
N SER A 13 -0.96 6.44 -8.15
CA SER A 13 -1.36 6.40 -9.55
C SER A 13 -2.77 5.87 -9.68
N ARG A 14 -3.56 6.45 -10.59
CA ARG A 14 -4.90 5.94 -10.93
C ARG A 14 -4.87 4.52 -11.49
N LYS A 15 -3.71 4.04 -11.92
CA LYS A 15 -3.50 2.69 -12.44
C LYS A 15 -3.19 1.66 -11.34
N ASP A 16 -3.02 2.09 -10.09
CA ASP A 16 -2.66 1.18 -9.00
C ASP A 16 -3.80 0.21 -8.64
N GLY A 17 -5.05 0.56 -8.98
CA GLY A 17 -6.21 -0.28 -8.65
C GLY A 17 -6.33 -0.46 -7.14
N THR A 18 -6.50 -1.72 -6.71
CA THR A 18 -6.56 -2.08 -5.28
C THR A 18 -5.15 -2.18 -4.70
N ARG A 19 -4.89 -1.42 -3.64
CA ARG A 19 -3.58 -1.34 -2.96
C ARG A 19 -3.66 -2.00 -1.59
N VAL A 20 -2.79 -2.98 -1.39
CA VAL A 20 -2.73 -3.76 -0.14
C VAL A 20 -1.32 -3.68 0.43
N LEU A 21 -1.21 -3.33 1.71
CA LEU A 21 0.03 -3.46 2.46
C LEU A 21 0.06 -4.83 3.12
N VAL A 22 1.16 -5.57 2.96
CA VAL A 22 1.39 -6.87 3.60
C VAL A 22 2.46 -6.81 4.69
N ASP A 23 3.23 -5.73 4.76
CA ASP A 23 4.25 -5.56 5.79
C ASP A 23 3.61 -5.47 7.18
N ARG A 24 4.21 -6.13 8.18
CA ARG A 24 3.76 -6.08 9.58
C ARG A 24 3.90 -4.70 10.21
N LEU A 25 4.87 -3.93 9.74
CA LEU A 25 5.17 -2.61 10.26
C LEU A 25 4.58 -1.55 9.34
N TRP A 26 3.91 -0.59 9.97
CA TRP A 26 3.43 0.58 9.26
C TRP A 26 4.62 1.45 8.80
N PRO A 27 4.63 1.96 7.54
CA PRO A 27 5.69 2.85 7.06
C PRO A 27 5.77 4.13 7.89
N ARG A 28 6.98 4.48 8.31
CA ARG A 28 7.23 5.67 9.12
C ARG A 28 6.99 6.93 8.29
N GLY A 29 6.41 7.95 8.93
CA GLY A 29 6.16 9.23 8.27
C GLY A 29 5.03 9.21 7.24
N LEU A 30 4.26 8.13 7.14
CA LEU A 30 3.03 8.10 6.35
C LEU A 30 1.81 8.02 7.28
N THR A 31 0.80 8.82 7.00
CA THR A 31 -0.55 8.62 7.56
C THR A 31 -1.33 7.60 6.73
N LYS A 32 -2.40 7.03 7.31
CA LYS A 32 -3.31 6.14 6.57
C LYS A 32 -3.91 6.79 5.32
N LYS A 33 -4.16 8.11 5.39
CA LYS A 33 -4.72 8.88 4.28
C LYS A 33 -3.71 9.04 3.15
N GLU A 34 -2.46 9.36 3.47
CA GLU A 34 -1.37 9.45 2.47
C GLU A 34 -1.05 8.08 1.87
N ALA A 35 -1.12 7.03 2.68
CA ALA A 35 -0.87 5.67 2.22
C ALA A 35 -1.89 5.20 1.21
N ALA A 36 -3.14 5.71 1.23
CA ALA A 36 -4.22 5.38 0.29
C ALA A 36 -4.30 3.87 -0.04
N LEU A 37 -4.28 3.05 1.02
CA LEU A 37 -4.38 1.59 0.95
C LEU A 37 -5.83 1.18 1.19
N ASP A 38 -6.29 0.20 0.43
CA ASP A 38 -7.62 -0.40 0.60
C ASP A 38 -7.61 -1.43 1.73
N ALA A 39 -6.48 -2.10 1.95
CA ALA A 39 -6.32 -3.08 3.02
C ALA A 39 -4.89 -3.11 3.59
N TRP A 40 -4.79 -3.56 4.84
CA TRP A 40 -3.52 -3.87 5.50
C TRP A 40 -3.59 -5.29 6.08
N LEU A 41 -2.94 -6.23 5.38
CA LEU A 41 -2.92 -7.66 5.68
C LEU A 41 -1.62 -8.03 6.39
N LYS A 42 -1.40 -7.45 7.57
CA LYS A 42 -0.21 -7.62 8.41
C LYS A 42 0.09 -9.07 8.84
N ASP A 43 -0.89 -9.96 8.79
CA ASP A 43 -0.79 -11.33 9.32
C ASP A 43 -0.69 -12.41 8.23
N LEU A 44 -0.58 -12.00 6.95
CA LEU A 44 -0.33 -12.92 5.83
C LEU A 44 1.13 -13.40 5.74
#